data_AF-A0A2H1KXR5-F1
#
_entry.id   AF-A0A2H1KXR5-F1
#
_cell.length_a   1.000
_cell.length_b   1.000
_cell.length_c   1.000
_cell.angle_alpha   90.00
_cell.angle_beta   90.00
_cell.angle_gamma   90.00
#
_symmetry.space_group_name_H-M   'P 1'
#
loop_
_entity.id
_entity.type
_entity.pdbx_description
1 polymer ?
#
loop_
_entity_poly.entity_id
_entity_poly.type
_entity_poly.pdbx_seq_one_letter_code
_entity_poly.pdbx_strand_id
1 'polypeptide(L)'
;MLAFAEALRASGAGLRVLNLGGGDVDTATSMGSMLFTIMAALAQMELEIKRERVIDSVKKRREAGLDLGGRPRRITDSQIRNAVRLVESGEPTAAVARDLGMSRATFYRRSRALPQ
;
A
#
# COMPACT_ATOMS: atom_id res chain seq x y z
N MET A 1 -1.02 -9.40 16.47
CA MET A 1 -1.22 -10.73 17.12
C MET A 1 -1.43 -10.58 18.62
N LEU A 2 -0.50 -9.95 19.35
CA LEU A 2 -0.64 -9.66 20.79
C LEU A 2 -1.89 -8.84 21.14
N ALA A 3 -2.10 -7.70 20.45
CA ALA A 3 -3.28 -6.87 20.65
C ALA A 3 -4.62 -7.63 20.50
N PHE A 4 -4.65 -8.64 19.61
CA PHE A 4 -5.84 -9.47 19.43
C PHE A 4 -6.07 -10.43 20.61
N ALA A 5 -5.00 -11.05 21.12
CA ALA A 5 -5.09 -11.90 22.30
C ALA A 5 -5.48 -11.09 23.57
N GLU A 6 -4.97 -9.87 23.71
CA GLU A 6 -5.35 -8.95 24.80
C GLU A 6 -6.82 -8.53 24.70
N ALA A 7 -7.32 -8.25 23.50
CA ALA A 7 -8.73 -7.94 23.28
C ALA A 7 -9.65 -9.10 23.66
N LEU A 8 -9.29 -10.34 23.33
CA LEU A 8 -10.04 -11.53 23.74
C LEU A 8 -10.08 -11.69 25.27
N ARG A 9 -8.94 -11.47 25.94
CA ARG A 9 -8.91 -11.50 27.42
C ARG A 9 -9.77 -10.40 28.03
N ALA A 10 -9.76 -9.20 27.47
CA ALA A 10 -10.59 -8.10 27.92
C ALA A 10 -12.09 -8.40 27.80
N SER A 11 -12.49 -9.25 26.83
CA SER A 11 -13.86 -9.75 26.69
C SER A 11 -14.15 -11.01 27.52
N GLY A 12 -13.25 -11.45 28.40
CA GLY A 12 -13.42 -12.65 29.22
C GLY A 12 -13.20 -13.98 28.47
N ALA A 13 -12.60 -13.95 27.28
CA ALA A 13 -12.32 -15.13 26.47
C ALA A 13 -10.82 -15.52 26.48
N GLY A 14 -10.55 -16.82 26.46
CA GLY A 14 -9.19 -17.37 26.30
C GLY A 14 -8.86 -17.65 24.83
N LEU A 15 -7.59 -17.54 24.46
CA LEU A 15 -7.08 -17.95 23.15
C LEU A 15 -6.27 -19.24 23.29
N ARG A 16 -6.69 -20.31 22.60
CA ARG A 16 -5.91 -21.54 22.45
C ARG A 16 -5.59 -21.76 20.98
N VAL A 17 -4.31 -21.85 20.67
CA VAL A 17 -3.79 -22.08 19.33
C VAL A 17 -3.42 -23.55 19.22
N LEU A 18 -4.22 -24.33 18.49
CA LEU A 18 -4.04 -25.78 18.39
C LEU A 18 -2.74 -26.19 17.68
N ASN A 19 -2.16 -25.29 16.89
CA ASN A 19 -0.88 -25.51 16.22
C ASN A 19 -0.14 -24.18 16.06
N LEU A 20 0.75 -23.88 16.99
CA LEU A 20 1.70 -22.79 16.94
C LEU A 20 3.11 -23.39 16.77
N GLY A 21 3.57 -23.50 15.52
CA GLY A 21 4.88 -24.10 15.22
C GLY A 21 4.96 -25.59 15.55
N GLY A 22 3.84 -26.31 15.47
CA GLY A 22 3.73 -27.75 15.74
C GLY A 22 3.19 -28.12 17.12
N GLY A 23 2.96 -27.14 18.02
CA GLY A 23 2.46 -27.37 19.38
C GLY A 23 1.09 -26.74 19.66
N ASP A 24 0.34 -27.34 20.59
CA ASP A 24 -0.88 -26.77 21.17
C ASP A 24 -0.52 -25.77 22.28
N VAL A 25 -1.00 -24.53 22.17
CA VAL A 25 -0.64 -23.42 23.07
C VAL A 25 -1.89 -22.75 23.61
N ASP A 26 -2.10 -22.85 24.92
CA ASP A 26 -3.16 -22.16 25.65
C ASP A 26 -2.63 -20.89 26.35
N THR A 27 -3.07 -19.73 25.87
CA THR A 27 -2.66 -18.41 26.38
C THR A 27 -3.24 -18.05 27.75
N ALA A 28 -4.15 -18.86 28.30
CA ALA A 28 -4.62 -18.75 29.68
C ALA A 28 -3.60 -19.27 30.70
N THR A 29 -2.65 -20.10 30.25
CA THR A 29 -1.54 -20.59 31.09
C THR A 29 -0.36 -19.62 31.07
N SER A 30 0.39 -19.51 32.17
CA SER A 30 1.59 -18.66 32.22
C SER A 30 2.61 -19.01 31.13
N MET A 31 2.84 -20.31 30.91
CA MET A 31 3.74 -20.81 29.86
C MET A 31 3.23 -20.48 28.46
N GLY A 32 1.96 -20.75 28.17
CA GLY A 32 1.40 -20.48 26.84
C GLY A 32 1.29 -18.99 26.53
N SER A 33 1.03 -18.13 27.53
CA SER A 33 1.12 -16.68 27.37
C SER A 33 2.54 -16.23 27.02
N MET A 34 3.57 -16.75 27.70
CA MET A 34 4.97 -16.45 27.40
C MET A 34 5.34 -16.88 25.98
N LEU A 35 5.06 -18.13 25.62
CA LEU A 35 5.37 -18.68 24.28
C LEU A 35 4.67 -17.90 23.18
N PHE A 36 3.38 -17.59 23.35
CA PHE A 36 2.63 -16.79 22.39
C PHE A 36 3.23 -15.38 22.23
N THR A 37 3.70 -14.78 23.32
CA THR A 37 4.33 -13.44 23.29
C THR A 37 5.65 -13.46 22.53
N ILE A 38 6.50 -14.46 22.77
CA ILE A 38 7.76 -14.65 22.04
C ILE A 38 7.48 -14.85 20.54
N MET A 39 6.53 -15.72 20.20
CA MET A 39 6.17 -15.97 18.80
C MET A 39 5.60 -14.72 18.12
N ALA A 40 4.79 -13.94 18.82
CA ALA A 40 4.28 -12.68 18.29
C ALA A 40 5.39 -11.64 18.08
N ALA A 41 6.40 -11.58 18.97
CA ALA A 41 7.56 -10.71 18.81
C ALA A 41 8.41 -11.13 17.61
N LEU A 42 8.65 -12.43 17.42
CA LEU A 42 9.36 -12.96 16.25
C LEU A 42 8.62 -12.64 14.95
N ALA A 43 7.31 -12.86 14.90
CA ALA A 43 6.51 -12.53 13.73
C ALA A 43 6.56 -11.03 13.39
N GLN A 44 6.59 -10.16 14.41
CA GLN A 44 6.74 -8.71 14.20
C GLN A 44 8.13 -8.35 13.66
N MET A 45 9.19 -8.95 14.19
CA MET A 45 10.55 -8.76 13.70
C MET A 45 10.69 -9.18 12.23
N GLU A 46 10.15 -10.34 11.85
CA GLU A 46 10.17 -10.79 10.46
C GLU A 46 9.43 -9.85 9.51
N LEU A 47 8.29 -9.30 9.95
CA LEU A 47 7.53 -8.34 9.18
C LEU A 47 8.34 -7.06 8.93
N GLU A 48 9.03 -6.55 9.95
CA GLU A 48 9.84 -5.34 9.83
C GLU A 48 11.04 -5.56 8.90
N ILE A 49 11.74 -6.69 9.01
CA ILE A 49 12.83 -7.07 8.09
C ILE A 49 12.33 -7.14 6.64
N LYS A 50 11.15 -7.74 6.40
CA LYS A 50 10.55 -7.78 5.05
C LYS A 50 10.25 -6.38 4.55
N ARG A 51 9.73 -5.50 5.40
CA ARG A 51 9.40 -4.11 5.07
C ARG A 51 10.66 -3.32 4.69
N GLU A 52 11.72 -3.41 5.49
CA GLU A 52 13.01 -2.78 5.21
C GLU A 52 13.54 -3.19 3.83
N ARG A 53 13.55 -4.50 3.54
CA ARG A 53 13.99 -5.03 2.23
C ARG A 53 13.16 -4.48 1.07
N VAL A 54 11.84 -4.35 1.23
CA VAL A 54 10.97 -3.77 0.20
C VAL A 54 11.29 -2.29 -0.02
N ILE A 55 11.48 -1.52 1.05
CA ILE A 55 11.82 -0.10 0.97
C ILE A 55 13.16 0.08 0.25
N ASP A 56 14.18 -0.70 0.61
CA ASP A 56 15.49 -0.68 -0.03
C ASP A 56 15.43 -1.05 -1.51
N SER A 57 14.64 -2.07 -1.86
CA SER A 57 14.42 -2.47 -3.26
C SER A 57 13.76 -1.37 -4.09
N VAL A 58 12.72 -0.73 -3.54
CA VAL A 58 12.00 0.37 -4.21
C VAL A 58 12.90 1.59 -4.35
N LYS A 59 13.71 1.91 -3.32
CA LYS A 59 14.68 3.00 -3.36
C LYS A 59 15.70 2.80 -4.48
N LYS A 60 16.34 1.62 -4.54
CA LYS A 60 17.33 1.28 -5.58
C LYS A 60 16.73 1.36 -6.98
N ARG A 61 15.51 0.85 -7.18
CA ARG A 61 14.82 0.95 -8.48
C ARG A 61 14.52 2.40 -8.87
N ARG A 62 14.13 3.24 -7.89
CA ARG A 62 13.86 4.66 -8.12
C ARG A 62 15.13 5.40 -8.53
N GLU A 63 16.23 5.16 -7.85
CA GLU A 63 17.54 5.75 -8.17
C GLU A 63 18.03 5.32 -9.57
N ALA A 64 17.77 4.06 -9.95
CA ALA A 64 18.07 3.55 -11.28
C ALA A 64 17.08 4.01 -12.38
N GLY A 65 16.06 4.81 -12.05
CA GLY A 65 15.04 5.26 -12.99
C GLY A 65 14.15 4.15 -13.55
N LEU A 66 14.09 2.99 -12.88
CA LEU A 66 13.32 1.83 -13.32
C LEU A 66 11.86 1.92 -12.85
N ASP A 67 10.99 1.12 -13.48
CA ASP A 67 9.59 1.03 -13.10
C ASP A 67 9.43 0.53 -11.64
N LEU A 68 8.69 1.30 -10.85
CA LEU A 68 8.37 0.99 -9.46
C LEU A 68 7.13 0.08 -9.34
N GLY A 69 6.45 -0.18 -10.46
CA GLY A 69 5.17 -0.87 -10.50
C GLY A 69 4.01 0.05 -10.11
N GLY A 70 2.91 -0.56 -9.66
CA GLY A 70 1.68 0.16 -9.36
C GLY A 70 0.79 0.36 -10.58
N ARG A 71 -0.15 1.32 -10.51
CA ARG A 71 -1.13 1.52 -11.58
C ARG A 71 -0.45 2.18 -12.80
N PRO A 72 -0.45 1.52 -13.97
CA PRO A 72 0.15 2.10 -15.17
C PRO A 72 -0.59 3.38 -15.57
N ARG A 73 0.18 4.38 -16.04
CA ARG A 73 -0.38 5.62 -16.56
C ARG A 73 -1.05 5.33 -17.91
N ARG A 74 -2.38 5.48 -17.97
CA ARG A 74 -3.14 5.33 -19.23
C ARG A 74 -2.99 6.53 -20.17
N ILE A 75 -2.69 7.72 -19.62
CA ILE A 75 -2.59 8.97 -20.36
C ILE A 75 -1.14 9.46 -20.34
N THR A 76 -0.55 9.61 -21.52
CA THR A 76 0.83 10.06 -21.71
C THR A 76 0.96 11.58 -21.51
N ASP A 77 2.18 12.07 -21.31
CA ASP A 77 2.43 13.51 -21.20
C ASP A 77 2.14 14.25 -22.52
N SER A 78 2.35 13.59 -23.67
CA SER A 78 2.01 14.14 -24.99
C SER A 78 0.49 14.33 -25.15
N GLN A 79 -0.32 13.38 -24.69
CA GLN A 79 -1.77 13.52 -24.70
C GLN A 79 -2.24 14.68 -23.83
N ILE A 80 -1.60 14.92 -22.67
CA ILE A 80 -1.92 16.08 -21.82
C ILE A 80 -1.53 17.39 -22.52
N ARG A 81 -0.34 17.48 -23.12
CA ARG A 81 0.06 18.69 -23.88
C ARG A 81 -0.89 18.98 -25.04
N ASN A 82 -1.35 17.95 -25.74
CA ASN A 82 -2.35 18.10 -26.80
C ASN A 82 -3.69 18.59 -26.25
N ALA A 83 -4.14 18.04 -25.11
CA ALA A 83 -5.37 18.48 -24.45
C ALA A 83 -5.30 19.94 -23.99
N VAL A 84 -4.15 20.39 -23.48
CA VAL A 84 -3.93 21.78 -23.07
C VAL A 84 -4.08 22.71 -24.28
N ARG A 85 -3.42 22.40 -25.41
CA ARG A 85 -3.54 23.21 -26.63
C ARG A 85 -4.97 23.30 -27.16
N LEU A 86 -5.73 22.20 -27.12
CA LEU A 86 -7.14 22.17 -27.54
C LEU A 86 -7.98 23.11 -26.66
N VAL A 87 -7.79 23.05 -25.35
CA VAL A 87 -8.49 23.91 -24.40
C VAL A 87 -8.08 25.38 -24.59
N GLU A 88 -6.80 25.65 -24.85
CA GLU A 88 -6.30 27.01 -25.16
C GLU A 88 -6.85 27.55 -26.48
N SER A 89 -7.12 26.68 -27.47
CA SER A 89 -7.81 27.05 -28.71
C SER A 89 -9.33 27.28 -28.55
N GLY A 90 -9.85 27.16 -27.32
CA GLY A 90 -11.25 27.46 -26.99
C GLY A 90 -12.16 26.24 -26.83
N GLU A 91 -11.64 25.01 -26.95
CA GLU A 91 -12.45 23.81 -26.78
C GLU A 91 -12.86 23.59 -25.30
N PRO A 92 -14.12 23.20 -25.02
CA PRO A 92 -14.54 22.91 -23.66
C PRO A 92 -13.73 21.76 -23.04
N THR A 93 -13.12 21.99 -21.87
CA THR A 93 -12.29 20.98 -21.17
C THR A 93 -13.05 19.67 -20.91
N ALA A 94 -14.37 19.72 -20.71
CA ALA A 94 -15.19 18.53 -20.50
C ALA A 94 -15.30 17.65 -21.75
N ALA A 95 -15.33 18.25 -22.95
CA ALA A 95 -15.35 17.53 -24.22
C ALA A 95 -13.98 16.88 -24.46
N VAL A 96 -12.91 17.69 -24.43
CA VAL A 96 -11.53 17.23 -24.63
C VAL A 96 -11.16 16.08 -23.68
N ALA A 97 -11.53 16.17 -22.40
CA ALA A 97 -11.25 15.11 -21.43
C ALA A 97 -12.01 13.82 -21.75
N ARG A 98 -13.27 13.91 -22.16
CA ARG A 98 -14.10 12.75 -22.55
C ARG A 98 -13.52 12.06 -23.77
N ASP A 99 -13.15 12.82 -24.79
CA ASP A 99 -12.67 12.29 -26.07
C ASP A 99 -11.32 11.58 -25.91
N LEU A 100 -10.48 12.09 -25.01
CA LEU A 100 -9.20 11.47 -24.64
C LEU A 100 -9.33 10.36 -23.59
N GLY A 101 -10.56 10.01 -23.16
CA GLY A 101 -10.81 8.93 -22.21
C GLY A 101 -10.26 9.20 -20.80
N MET A 102 -10.17 10.47 -20.38
CA MET A 102 -9.68 10.87 -19.06
C MET A 102 -10.72 11.67 -18.27
N SER A 103 -10.66 11.62 -16.95
CA SER A 103 -11.50 12.48 -16.12
C SER A 103 -10.99 13.93 -16.13
N ARG A 104 -11.90 14.90 -15.97
CA ARG A 104 -11.53 16.33 -15.78
C ARG A 104 -10.53 16.51 -14.65
N ALA A 105 -10.69 15.77 -13.55
CA ALA A 105 -9.75 15.78 -12.43
C ALA A 105 -8.35 15.30 -12.84
N THR A 106 -8.26 14.28 -13.71
CA THR A 106 -6.97 13.82 -14.25
C THR A 106 -6.35 14.88 -15.15
N PHE A 107 -7.13 15.54 -16.01
CA PHE A 107 -6.65 16.65 -16.83
C PHE A 107 -6.03 17.76 -15.96
N TYR A 108 -6.80 18.36 -15.03
CA TYR A 108 -6.31 19.47 -14.22
C TYR A 108 -5.12 19.10 -13.32
N ARG A 109 -5.13 17.90 -12.73
CA ARG A 109 -4.00 17.43 -11.91
C ARG A 109 -2.73 17.31 -12.75
N ARG A 110 -2.85 16.86 -14.00
CA ARG A 110 -1.71 16.59 -14.88
C ARG A 110 -1.21 17.85 -15.57
N SER A 111 -2.10 18.74 -16.01
CA SER A 111 -1.72 20.01 -16.63
C SER A 111 -0.98 20.93 -15.65
N ARG A 112 -1.33 20.91 -14.36
CA ARG A 112 -0.58 21.64 -13.32
C ARG A 112 0.78 21.04 -12.99
N ALA A 113 0.95 19.73 -13.19
CA ALA A 113 2.15 19.00 -12.81
C ALA A 113 3.19 18.90 -13.94
N LEU A 114 2.79 19.13 -15.19
CA LEU A 114 3.69 19.18 -16.32
C LEU A 114 4.16 20.63 -16.51
N PRO A 115 5.48 20.89 -16.53
CA PRO A 115 5.99 22.17 -16.99
C PRO A 115 5.62 22.37 -18.47
N GLN A 116 5.34 23.62 -18.84
CA GLN A 116 4.96 24.03 -20.19
C GLN A 116 6.10 23.80 -21.18
#